data_AF-A0A7X9M0H3-F1
#
_entry.id   AF-A0A7X9M0H3-F1
#
_cell.length_a   1.000
_cell.length_b   1.000
_cell.length_c   1.000
_cell.angle_alpha   90.00
_cell.angle_beta   90.00
_cell.angle_gamma   90.00
#
_symmetry.space_group_name_H-M   'P 1'
#
loop_
_entity.id
_entity.type
_entity.pdbx_description
1 polymer ?
#
loop_
_entity_poly.entity_id
_entity_poly.type
_entity_poly.pdbx_seq_one_letter_code
_entity_poly.pdbx_strand_id
1 'polypeptide(L)' 'MATELSLKQIVEGIPSSLLSASDRDLEGFQKIIEETIKLRESHRNLQKMIRNFSASTIKSS' A
#
# COMPACT_ATOMS: atom_id res chain seq x y z
N MET A 1 -12.29 -10.97 4.05
CA MET A 1 -13.01 -10.41 5.21
C MET A 1 -12.55 -8.98 5.35
N ALA A 2 -13.44 -8.01 5.13
CA ALA A 2 -13.15 -6.62 5.47
C ALA A 2 -13.15 -6.53 7.00
N THR A 3 -12.05 -6.07 7.59
CA THR A 3 -11.99 -5.77 9.02
C THR A 3 -12.92 -4.59 9.28
N GLU A 4 -14.06 -4.82 9.95
CA GLU A 4 -14.88 -3.74 10.47
C GLU A 4 -14.13 -3.08 11.63
N LEU A 5 -13.53 -1.93 11.35
CA LEU A 5 -12.89 -1.11 12.37
C LEU A 5 -13.93 -0.16 12.96
N SER A 6 -14.04 -0.13 14.28
CA SER A 6 -14.82 0.91 14.95
C SER A 6 -14.17 2.28 14.76
N LEU A 7 -14.97 3.36 14.77
CA LEU A 7 -14.47 4.74 14.66
C LEU A 7 -13.37 5.04 15.69
N LYS A 8 -13.49 4.48 16.89
CA LYS A 8 -12.48 4.60 17.96
C LYS A 8 -11.13 3.98 17.53
N GLN A 9 -11.15 2.78 16.96
CA GLN A 9 -9.94 2.11 16.47
C GLN A 9 -9.31 2.82 15.28
N ILE A 10 -10.13 3.46 14.42
CA ILE A 10 -9.63 4.30 13.32
C ILE A 10 -8.89 5.51 13.90
N VAL A 11 -9.46 6.21 14.87
CA VAL A 11 -8.86 7.39 15.50
C VAL A 11 -7.60 7.03 16.29
N GLU A 12 -7.61 5.94 17.05
CA GLU A 12 -6.43 5.46 17.81
C GLU A 12 -5.27 5.07 16.89
N GLY A 13 -5.55 4.72 15.64
CA GLY A 13 -4.54 4.39 14.63
C GLY A 13 -3.92 5.62 13.94
N ILE A 14 -4.47 6.82 14.13
CA ILE A 14 -3.96 8.05 13.50
C ILE A 14 -2.87 8.66 14.39
N PRO A 15 -1.61 8.79 13.89
CA PRO A 15 -0.56 9.51 14.58
C PRO A 15 -1.02 10.90 15.02
N SER A 16 -0.76 11.27 16.27
CA SER A 16 -1.13 12.58 16.81
C SER A 16 -0.57 13.76 15.99
N SER A 17 0.57 13.56 15.34
CA SER A 17 1.16 14.54 14.42
C SER A 17 0.29 14.87 13.21
N LEU A 18 -0.57 13.95 12.76
CA LEU A 18 -1.53 14.18 11.68
C LEU A 18 -2.77 14.96 12.16
N LEU A 19 -3.13 14.85 13.44
CA LEU A 19 -4.26 15.59 14.02
C LEU A 19 -3.97 17.08 14.13
N SER A 20 -2.69 17.46 14.22
CA SER A 20 -2.22 18.85 14.27
C SER A 20 -1.53 19.31 12.99
N ALA A 21 -1.57 18.51 11.92
CA ALA A 21 -0.90 18.82 10.66
C ALA A 21 -1.61 19.95 9.92
N SER A 22 -0.86 20.77 9.18
CA SER A 22 -1.46 21.74 8.26
C SER A 22 -2.02 21.04 7.01
N ASP A 23 -2.95 21.67 6.31
CA ASP A 23 -3.49 21.14 5.04
C ASP A 23 -2.38 20.81 4.02
N ARG A 24 -1.31 21.61 3.98
CA ARG A 24 -0.15 21.38 3.12
C ARG A 24 0.61 20.11 3.51
N ASP A 25 0.78 19.87 4.82
CA ASP A 25 1.45 18.67 5.31
C ASP A 25 0.61 17.42 5.03
N LEU A 26 -0.72 17.53 5.16
CA LEU A 26 -1.66 16.46 4.82
C LEU A 26 -1.64 16.13 3.33
N GLU A 27 -1.56 17.13 2.45
CA GLU A 27 -1.42 16.92 1.01
C GLU A 27 -0.08 16.23 0.66
N GLY A 28 1.01 16.67 1.29
CA GLY A 28 2.31 16.03 1.15
C GLY A 28 2.29 14.57 1.60
N PHE A 29 1.66 14.30 2.74
CA PHE A 29 1.49 12.95 3.27
C PHE A 29 0.61 12.07 2.38
N GLN A 30 -0.47 12.63 1.81
CA GLN A 30 -1.32 11.92 0.86
C GLN A 30 -0.50 11.47 -0.37
N LYS A 31 0.34 12.35 -0.93
CA LYS A 31 1.23 11.99 -2.06
C LYS A 31 2.16 10.82 -1.71
N ILE A 32 2.70 10.80 -0.49
CA ILE A 32 3.54 9.69 0.00
C ILE A 32 2.75 8.38 0.06
N ILE A 33 1.51 8.41 0.56
CA ILE A 33 0.64 7.23 0.60
C ILE A 33 0.36 6.72 -0.82
N GLU A 34 0.03 7.61 -1.76
CA GLU A 34 -0.26 7.25 -3.15
C GLU A 34 0.93 6.55 -3.81
N GLU A 35 2.14 7.10 -3.68
CA GLU A 35 3.36 6.48 -4.22
C GLU A 35 3.68 5.13 -3.54
N THR A 36 3.42 5.01 -2.24
CA THR A 36 3.59 3.74 -1.50
C THR A 36 2.65 2.65 -2.03
N ILE A 37 1.39 3.01 -2.35
CA ILE A 37 0.42 2.09 -2.95
C ILE A 37 0.90 1.66 -4.35
N LYS A 38 1.33 2.60 -5.19
CA LYS A 38 1.87 2.29 -6.53
C LYS A 38 3.07 1.35 -6.46
N LEU A 39 3.98 1.56 -5.52
CA LEU A 39 5.13 0.69 -5.29
C LEU A 39 4.70 -0.73 -4.92
N ARG A 40 3.74 -0.87 -3.99
CA ARG A 40 3.20 -2.17 -3.57
C ARG A 40 2.58 -2.93 -4.74
N GLU A 41 1.77 -2.27 -5.57
CA GLU A 41 1.14 -2.91 -6.73
C GLU A 41 2.16 -3.27 -7.81
N SER A 42 3.15 -2.41 -8.05
CA SER A 42 4.28 -2.70 -8.95
C SER A 42 5.06 -3.93 -8.49
N HIS A 43 5.34 -4.03 -7.19
CA HIS A 43 6.01 -5.21 -6.62
C HIS A 43 5.17 -6.48 -6.80
N ARG A 44 3.85 -6.43 -6.55
CA ARG A 44 2.93 -7.57 -6.81
C ARG A 44 2.95 -7.99 -8.27
N ASN A 45 2.96 -7.03 -9.19
CA ASN A 45 3.03 -7.32 -10.63
C ASN A 45 4.36 -7.97 -11.02
N LEU A 46 5.49 -7.48 -10.48
CA LEU A 46 6.79 -8.11 -10.67
C LEU A 46 6.83 -9.56 -10.18
N GLN A 47 6.29 -9.81 -8.98
CA GLN A 47 6.18 -11.17 -8.44
C GLN A 47 5.36 -12.10 -9.35
N LYS A 48 4.27 -11.61 -9.95
CA LYS A 48 3.49 -12.37 -10.94
C LYS A 48 4.31 -12.68 -12.19
N MET A 49 5.04 -11.70 -12.72
CA MET A 49 5.90 -11.90 -13.90
C MET A 49 6.98 -12.96 -13.65
N ILE A 50 7.66 -12.90 -12.50
CA ILE A 50 8.69 -13.88 -12.11
C ILE A 50 8.10 -15.30 -12.04
N ARG A 51 6.92 -15.46 -11.42
CA ARG A 51 6.24 -16.75 -11.34
C ARG A 51 5.86 -17.29 -12.71
N ASN A 52 5.32 -16.45 -13.57
CA ASN A 52 4.94 -16.83 -14.93
C ASN A 52 6.16 -17.23 -15.77
N PHE A 53 7.24 -16.47 -15.69
CA PHE A 53 8.50 -16.79 -16.35
C PHE A 53 9.02 -18.16 -15.90
N SER A 54 9.15 -18.36 -14.57
CA SER A 54 9.63 -19.62 -14.00
C SER A 54 8.77 -20.81 -14.43
N ALA A 55 7.44 -20.66 -14.42
CA ALA A 55 6.52 -21.71 -14.87
C ALA A 55 6.63 -22.03 -16.37
N SER A 56 6.92 -21.02 -17.20
CA SER A 56 7.10 -21.20 -18.64
C SER A 56 8.43 -21.90 -18.99
N THR A 57 9.52 -21.59 -18.27
CA THR A 57 10.82 -22.23 -18.44
C THR A 57 10.75 -23.71 -18.05
N ILE A 58 10.10 -24.04 -16.92
CA ILE A 58 9.98 -25.43 -16.44
C ILE A 58 9.14 -26.31 -17.37
N LYS A 59 8.16 -25.73 -18.09
CA LYS A 59 7.37 -26.48 -19.09
C LYS A 59 8.10 -26.72 -20.41
N SER A 60 9.21 -26.01 -20.64
CA SER A 60 9.99 -26.09 -21.88
C SER A 60 11.20 -27.04 -21.75
N SER A 61 11.44 -27.58 -20.55
CA SER A 61 12.46 -28.58 -20.19
C SER A 61 11.82 -29.93 -19.92
#